data_AF-A0A8S3FNF2-F1
#
_entry.id   AF-A0A8S3FNF2-F1
#
_cell.length_a   1.000
_cell.length_b   1.000
_cell.length_c   1.000
_cell.angle_alpha   90.00
_cell.angle_beta   90.00
_cell.angle_gamma   90.00
#
_symmetry.space_group_name_H-M   'P 1'
#
loop_
_entity.id
_entity.type
_entity.pdbx_description
1 polymer ?
#
loop_
_entity_poly.entity_id
_entity_poly.type
_entity_poly.pdbx_seq_one_letter_code
_entity_poly.pdbx_strand_id
1 'polypeptide(L)'
;EIVLYNIFYEIFTLCTSIVAEDQNGKILHGRNLDFGLLLGWDMINNTWELSEKLRPLITQVNFTQNGQVIFRTTTFAGYIGVITGVRPGVFSISMNERYGLKGGYIGLIEWIFNINRNQSFVTFAMRDMLTTSETYDQAVKFLADVKLTAPCYYILAGPVSKQGVIITRSRNGSDDIKPLGKDNLWFLIETNYDNWKKPPFFDDR
;
A
#
# COMPACT_ATOMS: atom_id res chain seq x y z
N GLU A 1 1.01 -13.55 19.28
CA GLU A 1 -0.20 -13.43 18.43
C GLU A 1 -0.29 -12.07 17.73
N ILE A 2 -0.36 -10.93 18.44
CA ILE A 2 -0.46 -9.59 17.82
C ILE A 2 0.70 -9.21 16.90
N VAL A 3 1.93 -9.58 17.24
CA VAL A 3 3.10 -9.35 16.37
C VAL A 3 2.95 -10.09 15.03
N LEU A 4 2.53 -11.36 15.08
CA LEU A 4 2.29 -12.15 13.87
C LEU A 4 1.17 -11.54 13.03
N TYR A 5 0.07 -11.10 13.66
CA TYR A 5 -1.03 -10.40 12.97
C TYR A 5 -0.54 -9.18 12.18
N ASN A 6 0.42 -8.44 12.73
CA ASN A 6 1.00 -7.27 12.06
C ASN A 6 2.01 -7.63 10.94
N ILE A 7 2.55 -8.85 10.96
CA ILE A 7 3.43 -9.39 9.90
C ILE A 7 2.63 -10.07 8.79
N PHE A 8 1.48 -10.68 9.10
CA PHE A 8 0.66 -11.45 8.15
C PHE A 8 0.19 -10.66 6.92
N TYR A 9 0.09 -9.33 7.04
CA TYR A 9 -0.25 -8.45 5.92
C TYR A 9 0.81 -8.41 4.80
N GLU A 10 2.04 -8.85 5.06
CA GLU A 10 3.15 -8.84 4.10
C GLU A 10 3.18 -10.09 3.18
N ILE A 11 2.12 -10.92 3.19
CA ILE A 11 2.16 -12.25 2.56
C ILE A 11 0.90 -12.57 1.72
N PHE A 12 -0.30 -12.07 2.08
CA PHE A 12 -1.55 -12.49 1.43
C PHE A 12 -2.57 -11.35 1.19
N THR A 13 -2.16 -10.27 0.49
CA THR A 13 -3.09 -9.23 0.03
C THR A 13 -3.16 -9.20 -1.49
N LEU A 14 -4.37 -9.00 -2.03
CA LEU A 14 -4.60 -8.55 -3.40
C LEU A 14 -5.28 -7.18 -3.34
N CYS A 15 -5.04 -6.36 -4.36
CA CYS A 15 -5.43 -4.96 -4.32
C CYS A 15 -5.74 -4.46 -5.73
N THR A 16 -6.60 -3.45 -5.81
CA THR A 16 -6.70 -2.55 -6.97
C THR A 16 -6.67 -1.13 -6.45
N SER A 17 -5.84 -0.28 -7.05
CA SER A 17 -5.68 1.13 -6.68
C SER A 17 -5.67 1.99 -7.94
N ILE A 18 -6.42 3.08 -7.92
CA ILE A 18 -6.60 3.99 -9.05
C ILE A 18 -6.36 5.42 -8.59
N VAL A 19 -5.53 6.15 -9.33
CA VAL A 19 -5.41 7.61 -9.25
C VAL A 19 -5.87 8.19 -10.56
N ALA A 20 -6.80 9.14 -10.53
CA ALA A 20 -7.33 9.79 -11.73
C ALA A 20 -7.41 11.30 -11.56
N GLU A 21 -7.26 12.01 -12.67
CA GLU A 21 -7.43 13.46 -12.77
C GLU A 21 -8.63 13.76 -13.66
N ASP A 22 -9.55 14.59 -13.18
CA ASP A 22 -10.67 15.07 -13.99
C ASP A 22 -10.26 16.25 -14.90
N GLN A 23 -11.18 16.69 -15.76
CA GLN A 23 -10.94 17.79 -16.70
C GLN A 23 -10.64 19.15 -16.03
N ASN A 24 -10.97 19.30 -14.75
CA ASN A 24 -10.70 20.51 -13.96
C ASN A 24 -9.39 20.40 -13.16
N GLY A 25 -8.64 19.32 -13.33
CA GLY A 25 -7.39 19.06 -12.61
C GLY A 25 -7.59 18.53 -11.19
N LYS A 26 -8.81 18.08 -10.84
CA LYS A 26 -9.08 17.49 -9.52
C LYS A 26 -8.58 16.05 -9.49
N ILE A 27 -7.80 15.73 -8.48
CA ILE A 27 -7.28 14.38 -8.26
C ILE A 27 -8.25 13.55 -7.40
N LEU A 28 -8.50 12.32 -7.84
CA LEU A 28 -9.27 11.29 -7.15
C LEU A 28 -8.38 10.07 -6.92
N HIS A 29 -8.47 9.47 -5.74
CA HIS A 29 -7.73 8.26 -5.40
C HIS A 29 -8.68 7.27 -4.73
N GLY A 30 -8.88 6.12 -5.37
CA GLY A 30 -9.76 5.06 -4.91
C GLY A 30 -9.05 3.72 -4.91
N ARG A 31 -9.48 2.79 -4.05
CA ARG A 31 -8.88 1.46 -3.96
C ARG A 31 -9.84 0.40 -3.41
N ASN A 32 -9.62 -0.86 -3.77
CA ASN A 32 -10.24 -2.06 -3.17
C ASN A 32 -9.18 -2.92 -2.49
N LEU A 33 -9.39 -3.29 -1.22
CA LEU A 33 -8.51 -4.15 -0.43
C LEU A 33 -9.08 -5.56 -0.34
N ASP A 34 -8.43 -6.50 -1.02
CA ASP A 34 -8.85 -7.89 -1.07
C ASP A 34 -7.89 -8.70 -0.17
N PHE A 35 -8.36 -9.06 1.03
CA PHE A 35 -7.50 -9.67 2.05
C PHE A 35 -8.14 -10.87 2.73
N GLY A 36 -7.32 -11.84 3.15
CA GLY A 36 -7.76 -13.09 3.76
C GLY A 36 -8.17 -14.17 2.74
N LEU A 37 -7.88 -13.94 1.46
CA LEU A 37 -8.11 -14.91 0.40
C LEU A 37 -7.26 -16.16 0.63
N LEU A 38 -7.76 -17.32 0.22
CA LEU A 38 -7.07 -18.62 0.28
C LEU A 38 -6.75 -19.12 1.71
N LEU A 39 -7.23 -18.43 2.75
CA LEU A 39 -7.07 -18.80 4.17
C LEU A 39 -8.43 -19.20 4.78
N GLY A 40 -8.88 -20.39 4.40
CA GLY A 40 -10.17 -20.96 4.81
C GLY A 40 -11.29 -20.60 3.84
N TRP A 41 -12.02 -21.60 3.38
CA TRP A 41 -13.15 -21.43 2.46
C TRP A 41 -14.42 -22.01 3.05
N ASP A 42 -15.45 -21.18 3.16
CA ASP A 42 -16.78 -21.58 3.59
C ASP A 42 -17.58 -22.08 2.38
N MET A 43 -17.76 -23.40 2.30
CA MET A 43 -18.50 -24.06 1.23
C MET A 43 -20.00 -23.75 1.23
N ILE A 44 -20.57 -23.32 2.37
CA ILE A 44 -22.00 -23.03 2.51
C ILE A 44 -22.29 -21.63 1.97
N ASN A 45 -21.50 -20.65 2.41
CA ASN A 45 -21.73 -19.24 2.06
C ASN A 45 -20.94 -18.78 0.84
N ASN A 46 -20.01 -19.61 0.33
CA ASN A 46 -19.06 -19.28 -0.74
C ASN A 46 -18.24 -18.03 -0.43
N THR A 47 -17.67 -17.98 0.77
CA THR A 47 -16.85 -16.86 1.25
C THR A 47 -15.50 -17.34 1.78
N TRP A 48 -14.53 -16.41 1.81
CA TRP A 48 -13.25 -16.62 2.47
C TRP A 48 -13.41 -16.38 3.98
N GLU A 49 -13.14 -17.39 4.79
CA GLU A 49 -13.43 -17.37 6.23
C GLU A 49 -12.66 -16.23 6.93
N LEU A 50 -11.37 -16.07 6.61
CA LEU A 50 -10.57 -14.99 7.18
C LEU A 50 -11.06 -13.61 6.71
N SER A 51 -11.44 -13.46 5.44
CA SER A 51 -12.01 -12.19 4.95
C SER A 51 -13.24 -11.79 5.77
N GLU A 52 -14.18 -12.70 5.98
CA GLU A 52 -15.39 -12.43 6.77
C GLU A 52 -15.08 -12.09 8.23
N LYS A 53 -14.08 -12.76 8.84
CA LYS A 53 -13.62 -12.44 10.21
C LYS A 53 -12.96 -11.06 10.32
N LEU A 54 -12.34 -10.57 9.25
CA LEU A 54 -11.66 -9.28 9.25
C LEU A 54 -12.58 -8.10 8.93
N ARG A 55 -13.67 -8.32 8.17
CA ARG A 55 -14.67 -7.27 7.88
C ARG A 55 -15.16 -6.49 9.10
N PRO A 56 -15.58 -7.11 10.22
CA PRO A 56 -16.04 -6.37 11.39
C PRO A 56 -14.93 -5.61 12.12
N LEU A 57 -13.66 -5.89 11.83
CA LEU A 57 -12.52 -5.17 12.41
C LEU A 57 -12.15 -3.92 11.62
N ILE A 58 -12.73 -3.70 10.43
CA ILE A 58 -12.44 -2.53 9.61
C ILE A 58 -12.87 -1.26 10.36
N THR A 59 -11.92 -0.35 10.54
CA THR A 59 -12.12 0.89 11.26
C THR A 59 -11.40 2.04 10.58
N GLN A 60 -11.97 3.23 10.72
CA GLN A 60 -11.33 4.48 10.31
C GLN A 60 -10.71 5.15 11.53
N VAL A 61 -9.42 5.46 11.45
CA VAL A 61 -8.67 6.03 12.56
C VAL A 61 -8.13 7.39 12.17
N ASN A 62 -8.39 8.38 13.02
CA ASN A 62 -7.75 9.69 12.96
C ASN A 62 -6.53 9.69 13.88
N PHE A 63 -5.34 9.85 13.30
CA PHE A 63 -4.13 10.08 14.08
C PHE A 63 -4.00 11.55 14.38
N THR A 64 -3.92 11.91 15.67
CA THR A 64 -3.84 13.30 16.12
C THR A 64 -2.52 13.58 16.81
N GLN A 65 -1.99 14.79 16.59
CA GLN A 65 -0.86 15.34 17.29
C GLN A 65 -1.21 16.77 17.68
N ASN A 66 -1.01 17.15 18.94
CA ASN A 66 -1.35 18.48 19.46
C ASN A 66 -2.81 18.91 19.17
N GLY A 67 -3.75 17.96 19.24
CA GLY A 67 -5.17 18.20 18.98
C GLY A 67 -5.56 18.32 17.50
N GLN A 68 -4.61 18.21 16.56
CA GLN A 68 -4.87 18.28 15.13
C GLN A 68 -4.71 16.91 14.47
N VAL A 69 -5.56 16.59 13.48
CA VAL A 69 -5.45 15.36 12.70
C VAL A 69 -4.26 15.48 11.74
N ILE A 70 -3.25 14.64 11.94
CA ILE A 70 -2.07 14.58 11.05
C ILE A 70 -2.32 13.66 9.86
N PHE A 71 -3.03 12.55 10.04
CA PHE A 71 -3.50 11.70 8.95
C PHE A 71 -4.69 10.85 9.37
N ARG A 72 -5.39 10.32 8.36
CA ARG A 72 -6.48 9.37 8.51
C ARG A 72 -6.12 8.06 7.84
N THR A 73 -6.58 6.94 8.36
CA THR A 73 -6.35 5.61 7.77
C THR A 73 -7.60 4.75 7.87
N THR A 74 -7.79 3.88 6.89
CA THR A 74 -8.70 2.73 7.01
C THR A 74 -7.85 1.50 7.28
N THR A 75 -8.08 0.85 8.41
CA THR A 75 -7.27 -0.26 8.92
C THR A 75 -8.15 -1.29 9.62
N PHE A 76 -7.53 -2.33 10.17
CA PHE A 76 -8.19 -3.31 11.01
C PHE A 76 -7.83 -3.05 12.48
N ALA A 77 -8.78 -3.22 13.39
CA ALA A 77 -8.49 -3.15 14.82
C ALA A 77 -7.33 -4.11 15.18
N GLY A 78 -6.36 -3.62 15.94
CA GLY A 78 -5.13 -4.36 16.30
C GLY A 78 -3.99 -4.30 15.28
N TYR A 79 -4.23 -3.72 14.09
CA TYR A 79 -3.20 -3.52 13.07
C TYR A 79 -2.60 -2.11 13.19
N ILE A 80 -1.29 -2.03 13.41
CA ILE A 80 -0.58 -0.78 13.69
C ILE A 80 0.11 -0.18 12.46
N GLY A 81 0.23 -0.95 11.37
CA GLY A 81 0.68 -0.41 10.08
C GLY A 81 -0.41 0.39 9.37
N VAL A 82 -0.06 1.01 8.24
CA VAL A 82 -1.03 1.68 7.36
C VAL A 82 -0.95 1.08 5.96
N ILE A 83 -2.12 0.72 5.41
CA ILE A 83 -2.26 0.18 4.04
C ILE A 83 -3.02 1.18 3.14
N THR A 84 -3.90 1.99 3.73
CA THR A 84 -4.67 3.03 3.04
C THR A 84 -4.72 4.26 3.93
N GLY A 85 -4.24 5.41 3.45
CA GLY A 85 -4.14 6.60 4.26
C GLY A 85 -4.28 7.90 3.49
N VAL A 86 -4.67 8.96 4.20
CA VAL A 86 -4.77 10.32 3.68
C VAL A 86 -4.18 11.29 4.70
N ARG A 87 -3.22 12.11 4.27
CA ARG A 87 -2.80 13.32 4.97
C ARG A 87 -3.62 14.49 4.43
N PRO A 88 -4.60 15.02 5.18
CA PRO A 88 -5.58 15.96 4.65
C PRO A 88 -4.94 17.18 3.98
N GLY A 89 -5.33 17.45 2.73
CA GLY A 89 -4.81 18.58 1.95
C GLY A 89 -3.39 18.41 1.41
N VAL A 90 -2.71 17.28 1.67
CA VAL A 90 -1.31 17.09 1.26
C VAL A 90 -1.12 15.93 0.30
N PHE A 91 -1.58 14.73 0.65
CA PHE A 91 -1.57 13.56 -0.23
C PHE A 91 -2.43 12.43 0.32
N SER A 92 -2.71 11.46 -0.54
CA SER A 92 -3.31 10.18 -0.22
C SER A 92 -2.43 9.04 -0.72
N ILE A 93 -2.52 7.88 -0.08
CA ILE A 93 -1.70 6.72 -0.38
C ILE A 93 -2.48 5.42 -0.21
N SER A 94 -2.23 4.47 -1.11
CA SER A 94 -2.60 3.08 -0.98
C SER A 94 -1.38 2.20 -1.26
N MET A 95 -1.36 1.00 -0.66
CA MET A 95 -0.35 -0.02 -0.93
C MET A 95 -0.97 -1.27 -1.50
N ASN A 96 -0.29 -1.81 -2.50
CA ASN A 96 -0.58 -3.09 -3.09
C ASN A 96 0.61 -4.03 -2.92
N GLU A 97 0.33 -5.31 -2.67
CA GLU A 97 1.35 -6.36 -2.61
C GLU A 97 2.00 -6.57 -3.96
N ARG A 98 3.31 -6.82 -3.96
CA ARG A 98 4.07 -7.18 -5.14
C ARG A 98 4.75 -8.53 -4.93
N TYR A 99 4.43 -9.50 -5.77
CA TYR A 99 5.04 -10.82 -5.68
C TYR A 99 6.40 -10.88 -6.36
N GLY A 100 7.37 -11.56 -5.74
CA GLY A 100 8.69 -11.79 -6.32
C GLY A 100 9.47 -12.91 -5.63
N LEU A 101 10.41 -13.54 -6.36
CA LEU A 101 11.27 -14.62 -5.84
C LEU A 101 12.12 -14.16 -4.65
N LYS A 102 12.52 -12.88 -4.61
CA LYS A 102 13.14 -12.22 -3.45
C LYS A 102 12.13 -11.39 -2.66
N GLY A 103 11.01 -12.03 -2.31
CA GLY A 103 9.86 -11.40 -1.66
C GLY A 103 9.99 -11.23 -0.13
N GLY A 104 8.87 -11.00 0.54
CA GLY A 104 8.80 -10.70 1.98
C GLY A 104 9.38 -11.78 2.89
N TYR A 105 9.34 -13.05 2.50
CA TYR A 105 9.94 -14.14 3.29
C TYR A 105 11.45 -13.96 3.52
N ILE A 106 12.19 -13.51 2.50
CA ILE A 106 13.63 -13.30 2.64
C ILE A 106 13.91 -12.13 3.59
N GLY A 107 13.19 -11.02 3.44
CA GLY A 107 13.35 -9.89 4.36
C GLY A 107 12.95 -10.21 5.78
N LEU A 108 11.90 -11.00 5.98
CA LEU A 108 11.50 -11.47 7.31
C LEU A 108 12.58 -12.37 7.93
N ILE A 109 13.15 -13.32 7.18
CA ILE A 109 14.26 -14.16 7.64
C ILE A 109 15.47 -13.30 8.00
N GLU A 110 15.87 -12.36 7.13
CA GLU A 110 16.99 -11.46 7.41
C GLU A 110 16.77 -10.63 8.69
N TRP A 111 15.54 -10.18 8.92
CA TRP A 111 15.17 -9.41 10.10
C TRP A 111 15.20 -10.25 11.39
N ILE A 112 14.60 -11.45 11.36
CA ILE A 112 14.54 -12.39 12.49
C ILE A 112 15.95 -12.82 12.92
N PHE A 113 16.79 -13.24 11.96
CA PHE A 113 18.15 -13.70 12.24
C PHE A 113 19.17 -12.56 12.39
N ASN A 114 18.72 -11.30 12.45
CA ASN A 114 19.56 -10.12 12.61
C ASN A 114 20.67 -9.99 11.53
N ILE A 115 20.39 -10.50 10.33
CA ILE A 115 21.27 -10.38 9.16
C ILE A 115 21.19 -8.96 8.60
N ASN A 116 19.98 -8.38 8.58
CA ASN A 116 19.76 -6.99 8.20
C ASN A 116 18.51 -6.41 8.89
N ARG A 117 18.72 -5.45 9.80
CA ARG A 117 17.64 -4.71 10.47
C ARG A 117 17.52 -3.25 10.01
N ASN A 118 18.29 -2.84 9.00
CA ASN A 118 18.20 -1.51 8.40
C ASN A 118 17.15 -1.51 7.26
N GLN A 119 15.99 -2.12 7.52
CA GLN A 119 14.86 -2.25 6.62
C GLN A 119 13.59 -1.93 7.43
N SER A 120 12.63 -1.27 6.78
CA SER A 120 11.31 -1.01 7.34
C SER A 120 10.31 -2.04 6.81
N PHE A 121 9.33 -2.41 7.64
CA PHE A 121 8.14 -3.10 7.14
C PHE A 121 7.36 -2.17 6.21
N VAL A 122 6.74 -2.73 5.16
CA VAL A 122 6.13 -1.95 4.08
C VAL A 122 5.07 -1.00 4.63
N THR A 123 4.21 -1.50 5.52
CA THR A 123 3.12 -0.70 6.10
C THR A 123 3.56 0.22 7.24
N PHE A 124 4.72 -0.03 7.84
CA PHE A 124 5.32 0.86 8.84
C PHE A 124 6.00 2.03 8.16
N ALA A 125 6.70 1.79 7.05
CA ALA A 125 7.25 2.86 6.21
C ALA A 125 6.15 3.83 5.75
N MET A 126 4.96 3.33 5.38
CA MET A 126 3.82 4.19 5.06
C MET A 126 3.34 5.01 6.26
N ARG A 127 3.26 4.40 7.45
CA ARG A 127 2.86 5.11 8.67
C ARG A 127 3.86 6.21 9.03
N ASP A 128 5.15 5.92 8.94
CA ASP A 128 6.23 6.89 9.19
C ASP A 128 6.17 8.03 8.19
N MET A 129 5.97 7.73 6.90
CA MET A 129 5.79 8.72 5.85
C MET A 129 4.57 9.62 6.14
N LEU A 130 3.41 9.05 6.45
CA LEU A 130 2.19 9.82 6.77
C LEU A 130 2.36 10.71 7.99
N THR A 131 3.22 10.31 8.92
CA THR A 131 3.52 11.07 10.14
C THR A 131 4.49 12.22 9.84
N THR A 132 5.51 11.99 9.02
CA THR A 132 6.68 12.88 8.90
C THR A 132 6.75 13.70 7.60
N SER A 133 6.13 13.24 6.50
CA SER A 133 6.15 13.97 5.22
C SER A 133 5.08 15.04 5.19
N GLU A 134 5.47 16.27 4.90
CA GLU A 134 4.58 17.44 4.88
C GLU A 134 4.17 17.85 3.47
N THR A 135 4.75 17.22 2.44
CA THR A 135 4.45 17.47 1.03
C THR A 135 4.37 16.17 0.23
N TYR A 136 3.68 16.22 -0.91
CA TYR A 136 3.63 15.11 -1.86
C TYR A 136 5.03 14.67 -2.31
N ASP A 137 5.91 15.61 -2.68
CA ASP A 137 7.26 15.27 -3.18
C ASP A 137 8.15 14.63 -2.09
N GLN A 138 8.03 15.09 -0.84
CA GLN A 138 8.71 14.44 0.29
C GLN A 138 8.22 13.00 0.49
N ALA A 139 6.91 12.77 0.40
CA ALA A 139 6.32 11.45 0.52
C ALA A 139 6.79 10.50 -0.59
N VAL A 140 6.79 10.98 -1.84
CA VAL A 140 7.29 10.23 -3.00
C VAL A 140 8.78 9.89 -2.82
N LYS A 141 9.60 10.88 -2.47
CA LYS A 141 11.04 10.66 -2.25
C LYS A 141 11.31 9.66 -1.13
N PHE A 142 10.65 9.82 0.02
CA PHE A 142 10.79 8.89 1.15
C PHE A 142 10.48 7.46 0.72
N LEU A 143 9.33 7.27 0.05
CA LEU A 143 8.88 5.95 -0.37
C LEU A 143 9.62 5.42 -1.60
N ALA A 144 10.36 6.22 -2.34
CA ALA A 144 11.22 5.74 -3.42
C ALA A 144 12.53 5.12 -2.87
N ASP A 145 13.02 5.65 -1.74
CA ASP A 145 14.37 5.40 -1.23
C ASP A 145 14.43 4.46 -0.02
N VAL A 146 13.37 4.41 0.81
CA VAL A 146 13.36 3.61 2.05
C VAL A 146 13.61 2.13 1.78
N LYS A 147 14.53 1.49 2.51
CA LYS A 147 14.76 0.04 2.40
C LYS A 147 13.61 -0.74 3.03
N LEU A 148 13.12 -1.76 2.36
CA LEU A 148 11.91 -2.52 2.74
C LEU A 148 12.19 -3.99 3.00
N THR A 149 11.41 -4.60 3.88
CA THR A 149 11.40 -6.05 4.12
C THR A 149 10.82 -6.82 2.94
N ALA A 150 9.84 -6.24 2.24
CA ALA A 150 9.17 -6.85 1.10
C ALA A 150 9.08 -5.87 -0.09
N PRO A 151 9.03 -6.37 -1.33
CA PRO A 151 8.61 -5.58 -2.49
C PRO A 151 7.13 -5.18 -2.37
N CYS A 152 6.75 -4.05 -2.94
CA CYS A 152 5.36 -3.57 -2.96
C CYS A 152 5.12 -2.59 -4.11
N TYR A 153 3.88 -2.13 -4.26
CA TYR A 153 3.56 -0.93 -5.02
C TYR A 153 3.01 0.12 -4.08
N TYR A 154 3.56 1.33 -4.14
CA TYR A 154 2.97 2.50 -3.49
C TYR A 154 2.30 3.38 -4.53
N ILE A 155 1.02 3.64 -4.33
CA ILE A 155 0.25 4.52 -5.20
C ILE A 155 -0.01 5.79 -4.40
N LEU A 156 0.51 6.93 -4.86
CA LEU A 156 0.33 8.22 -4.20
C LEU A 156 -0.39 9.22 -5.11
N ALA A 157 -1.19 10.07 -4.48
CA ALA A 157 -1.86 11.19 -5.12
C ALA A 157 -1.78 12.45 -4.26
N GLY A 158 -1.30 13.55 -4.83
CA GLY A 158 -1.33 14.89 -4.22
C GLY A 158 -2.59 15.66 -4.61
N PRO A 159 -2.79 16.87 -4.08
CA PRO A 159 -3.97 17.69 -4.35
C PRO A 159 -3.88 18.50 -5.65
N VAL A 160 -2.70 18.61 -6.26
CA VAL A 160 -2.46 19.42 -7.46
C VAL A 160 -2.56 18.56 -8.73
N SER A 161 -3.04 19.15 -9.82
CA SER A 161 -3.01 18.57 -11.17
C SER A 161 -1.69 17.84 -11.46
N LYS A 162 -1.77 16.64 -12.04
CA LYS A 162 -0.67 15.73 -12.33
C LYS A 162 0.10 15.17 -11.12
N GLN A 163 -0.27 15.48 -9.87
CA GLN A 163 0.31 14.82 -8.70
C GLN A 163 -0.34 13.44 -8.48
N GLY A 164 0.10 12.47 -9.27
CA GLY A 164 -0.20 11.05 -9.10
C GLY A 164 1.02 10.22 -9.47
N VAL A 165 1.30 9.13 -8.76
CA VAL A 165 2.42 8.25 -9.08
C VAL A 165 2.18 6.82 -8.60
N ILE A 166 2.64 5.85 -9.38
CA ILE A 166 2.87 4.48 -8.94
C ILE A 166 4.37 4.30 -8.76
N ILE A 167 4.79 3.89 -7.57
CA ILE A 167 6.18 3.54 -7.25
C ILE A 167 6.25 2.02 -7.14
N THR A 168 6.86 1.37 -8.13
CA THR A 168 7.12 -0.07 -8.10
C THR A 168 8.39 -0.33 -7.31
N ARG A 169 8.27 -0.97 -6.14
CA ARG A 169 9.37 -1.14 -5.20
C ARG A 169 9.95 -2.55 -5.21
N SER A 170 11.27 -2.61 -5.18
CA SER A 170 12.00 -3.74 -4.61
C SER A 170 12.50 -3.40 -3.20
N ARG A 171 13.02 -4.41 -2.49
CA ARG A 171 13.50 -4.27 -1.11
C ARG A 171 14.56 -3.17 -0.93
N ASN A 172 15.34 -2.88 -1.97
CA ASN A 172 16.49 -1.97 -1.89
C ASN A 172 16.29 -0.63 -2.63
N GLY A 173 15.15 -0.41 -3.27
CA GLY A 173 14.89 0.83 -4.01
C GLY A 173 13.68 0.74 -4.92
N SER A 174 13.57 1.67 -5.86
CA SER A 174 12.49 1.72 -6.85
C SER A 174 12.94 1.07 -8.16
N ASP A 175 12.13 0.13 -8.66
CA ASP A 175 12.34 -0.51 -9.96
C ASP A 175 11.71 0.34 -11.08
N ASP A 176 10.62 1.06 -10.79
CA ASP A 176 9.95 2.02 -11.68
C ASP A 176 9.23 3.10 -10.87
N ILE A 177 9.12 4.29 -11.46
CA ILE A 177 8.34 5.42 -10.93
C ILE A 177 7.50 5.96 -12.09
N LYS A 178 6.21 5.65 -12.09
CA LYS A 178 5.27 6.00 -13.16
C LYS A 178 4.39 7.17 -12.73
N PRO A 179 4.69 8.41 -13.16
CA PRO A 179 3.88 9.58 -12.83
C PRO A 179 2.60 9.64 -13.69
N LEU A 180 1.58 10.30 -13.13
CA LEU A 180 0.35 10.66 -13.80
C LEU A 180 0.62 11.69 -14.90
N GLY A 181 -0.12 11.62 -16.01
CA GLY A 181 0.12 12.47 -17.18
C GLY A 181 1.26 12.00 -18.08
N LYS A 182 2.01 10.95 -17.71
CA LYS A 182 2.92 10.25 -18.63
C LYS A 182 2.09 9.73 -19.81
N ASP A 183 2.57 9.98 -21.03
CA ASP A 183 1.89 9.60 -22.28
C ASP A 183 0.45 10.15 -22.40
N ASN A 184 0.18 11.32 -21.79
CA ASN A 184 -1.15 11.96 -21.73
C ASN A 184 -2.23 11.13 -21.00
N LEU A 185 -1.83 10.20 -20.12
CA LEU A 185 -2.77 9.42 -19.32
C LEU A 185 -3.36 10.26 -18.17
N TRP A 186 -4.69 10.35 -18.13
CA TRP A 186 -5.45 11.00 -17.05
C TRP A 186 -5.69 10.10 -15.84
N PHE A 187 -5.24 8.84 -15.90
CA PHE A 187 -5.31 7.92 -14.78
C PHE A 187 -4.11 6.97 -14.70
N LEU A 188 -3.90 6.45 -13.51
CA LEU A 188 -2.99 5.37 -13.17
C LEU A 188 -3.81 4.27 -12.51
N ILE A 189 -3.54 3.01 -12.88
CA ILE A 189 -4.09 1.83 -12.25
C ILE A 189 -2.94 0.91 -11.87
N GLU A 190 -3.00 0.35 -10.68
CA GLU A 190 -2.09 -0.68 -10.20
C GLU A 190 -2.90 -1.76 -9.48
N THR A 191 -2.59 -3.02 -9.78
CA THR A 191 -3.14 -4.17 -9.09
C THR A 191 -2.03 -4.86 -8.31
N ASN A 192 -1.55 -6.01 -8.77
CA ASN A 192 -0.52 -6.79 -8.08
C ASN A 192 0.62 -7.22 -9.02
N TYR A 193 0.69 -6.65 -10.23
CA TYR A 193 1.59 -7.09 -11.30
C TYR A 193 2.32 -5.91 -11.93
N ASP A 194 3.61 -6.09 -12.22
CA ASP A 194 4.41 -5.04 -12.82
C ASP A 194 3.75 -4.56 -14.13
N ASN A 195 3.57 -3.25 -14.28
CA ASN A 195 2.82 -2.67 -15.40
C ASN A 195 3.40 -2.97 -16.81
N TRP A 196 4.63 -3.45 -16.89
CA TRP A 196 5.30 -3.89 -18.12
C TRP A 196 5.27 -5.41 -18.35
N LYS A 197 4.63 -6.17 -17.46
CA LYS A 197 4.45 -7.62 -17.59
C LYS A 197 3.00 -7.94 -17.90
N LYS A 198 2.79 -9.11 -18.51
CA LYS A 198 1.45 -9.64 -18.71
C LYS A 198 0.90 -10.15 -17.36
N PRO A 199 -0.34 -9.80 -16.98
CA PRO A 199 -1.00 -10.37 -15.82
C PRO A 199 -1.20 -11.89 -16.01
N PRO A 200 -1.31 -12.66 -14.92
CA PRO A 200 -1.63 -14.07 -15.01
C PRO A 200 -3.02 -14.28 -15.61
N PHE A 201 -3.20 -15.37 -16.36
CA PHE A 201 -4.46 -15.65 -17.08
C PHE A 201 -5.69 -15.79 -16.18
N PHE A 202 -5.49 -16.02 -14.89
CA PHE A 202 -6.54 -16.26 -13.90
C PHE A 202 -6.87 -15.03 -13.03
N ASP A 203 -6.11 -13.94 -13.16
CA ASP A 203 -6.33 -12.68 -12.44
C ASP A 203 -5.77 -11.50 -13.24
N ASP A 204 -6.65 -10.84 -14.00
CA ASP A 204 -6.39 -9.63 -14.80
C ASP A 204 -7.46 -8.58 -14.45
N ARG A 205 -7.38 -8.08 -13.22
CA ARG A 205 -8.25 -7.04 -12.64
C ARG A 205 -7.85 -5.62 -13.05
#